data_AF-A0A9Q1H5J8-F1
#
_entry.id   AF-A0A9Q1H5J8-F1
#
_cell.length_a   1.000
_cell.length_b   1.000
_cell.length_c   1.000
_cell.angle_alpha   90.00
_cell.angle_beta   90.00
_cell.angle_gamma   90.00
#
_symmetry.space_group_name_H-M   'P 1'
#
loop_
_entity.id
_entity.type
_entity.pdbx_description
1 polymer ?
#
loop_
_entity_poly.entity_id
_entity_poly.type
_entity_poly.pdbx_seq_one_letter_code
_entity_poly.pdbx_strand_id
1 'polypeptide(L)'
;MKVYQACVLSNLLYGSETWTTYAKQETKLNVFHMRCLRKIRGITWEDKVTKSQVLSKAKLPTIFAMLSERRLRWLGQVYLMGKSRIPKDLLYGQLEHGSRSRGRPHLRFREFFKRDLHTAYIDINSWGDWASERSTWRFAVKSGLQRAEADRLEKRVSKQQKRKASISPPVCFHLQYMH
;
A
#
# COMPACT_ATOMS: atom_id res chain seq x y z
N MET A 1 -14.83 -4.72 13.84
CA MET A 1 -13.72 -4.70 12.85
C MET A 1 -13.09 -6.07 12.59
N LYS A 2 -12.94 -6.96 13.60
CA LYS A 2 -12.36 -8.31 13.40
C LYS A 2 -13.10 -9.13 12.33
N VAL A 3 -14.44 -9.13 12.33
CA VAL A 3 -15.28 -9.81 11.32
C VAL A 3 -14.98 -9.32 9.89
N TYR A 4 -14.85 -8.00 9.70
CA TYR A 4 -14.49 -7.44 8.39
C TYR A 4 -13.12 -7.94 7.89
N GLN A 5 -12.14 -8.04 8.79
CA GLN A 5 -10.82 -8.57 8.45
C GLN A 5 -10.89 -10.06 8.08
N ALA A 6 -11.61 -10.85 8.89
CA ALA A 6 -11.68 -12.30 8.77
C ALA A 6 -12.56 -12.78 7.60
N CYS A 7 -13.59 -12.03 7.22
CA CYS A 7 -14.54 -12.44 6.18
C CYS A 7 -14.36 -11.68 4.87
N VAL A 8 -14.12 -10.37 4.90
CA VAL A 8 -14.07 -9.57 3.67
C VAL A 8 -12.63 -9.39 3.19
N LEU A 9 -11.72 -8.95 4.06
CA LEU A 9 -10.34 -8.70 3.65
C LEU A 9 -9.56 -9.97 3.34
N SER A 10 -9.81 -11.05 4.07
CA SER A 10 -9.23 -12.37 3.80
C SER A 10 -9.57 -12.86 2.39
N ASN A 11 -10.85 -12.81 2.01
CA ASN A 11 -11.34 -13.19 0.70
C ASN A 11 -10.88 -12.21 -0.38
N LEU A 12 -10.98 -10.90 -0.14
CA LEU A 12 -10.58 -9.87 -1.10
C LEU A 12 -9.08 -9.95 -1.44
N LEU A 13 -8.23 -10.28 -0.46
CA LEU A 13 -6.78 -10.31 -0.62
C LEU A 13 -6.24 -11.73 -0.74
N TYR A 14 -7.11 -12.71 -0.97
CA TYR A 14 -6.70 -14.08 -1.20
C TYR A 14 -5.85 -14.18 -2.49
N GLY A 15 -4.68 -14.82 -2.40
CA GLY A 15 -3.74 -14.92 -3.51
C GLY A 15 -3.09 -13.61 -3.93
N SER A 16 -3.27 -12.52 -3.18
CA SER A 16 -2.69 -11.20 -3.51
C SER A 16 -1.16 -11.15 -3.54
N GLU A 17 -0.51 -12.20 -3.02
CA GLU A 17 0.93 -12.45 -3.06
C GLU A 17 1.45 -12.64 -4.49
N THR A 18 0.64 -13.23 -5.38
CA THR A 18 1.04 -13.58 -6.75
C THR A 18 0.55 -12.56 -7.79
N TRP A 19 -0.30 -11.61 -7.40
CA TRP A 19 -0.88 -10.65 -8.34
C TRP A 19 0.15 -9.62 -8.78
N THR A 20 0.38 -9.47 -10.09
CA THR A 20 1.15 -8.36 -10.64
C THR A 20 0.27 -7.10 -10.75
N THR A 21 -0.04 -6.47 -9.60
CA THR A 21 -0.97 -5.34 -9.56
C THR A 21 -0.36 -4.02 -10.04
N TYR A 22 -1.07 -3.39 -10.97
CA TYR A 22 -0.82 -2.00 -11.35
C TYR A 22 -1.45 -1.03 -10.35
N ALA A 23 -0.89 0.19 -10.25
CA ALA A 23 -1.38 1.23 -9.35
C ALA A 23 -2.88 1.53 -9.50
N LYS A 24 -3.43 1.41 -10.72
CA LYS A 24 -4.88 1.58 -10.98
C LYS A 24 -5.72 0.51 -10.27
N GLN A 25 -5.26 -0.75 -10.27
CA GLN A 25 -5.95 -1.85 -9.59
C GLN A 25 -5.87 -1.69 -8.07
N GLU A 26 -4.68 -1.37 -7.55
CA GLU A 26 -4.50 -1.11 -6.11
C GLU A 26 -5.34 0.07 -5.61
N THR A 27 -5.50 1.11 -6.45
CA THR A 27 -6.38 2.25 -6.15
C THR A 27 -7.85 1.82 -6.09
N LYS A 28 -8.31 0.95 -7.00
CA LYS A 28 -9.68 0.42 -6.95
C LYS A 28 -9.93 -0.39 -5.67
N LEU A 29 -8.98 -1.26 -5.29
CA LEU A 29 -9.06 -2.02 -4.03
C LEU A 29 -9.10 -1.10 -2.82
N ASN A 30 -8.29 -0.03 -2.82
CA ASN A 30 -8.30 0.96 -1.75
C ASN A 30 -9.64 1.72 -1.69
N VAL A 31 -10.25 2.06 -2.83
CA VAL A 31 -11.59 2.68 -2.85
C VAL A 31 -12.64 1.73 -2.27
N PHE A 32 -12.63 0.46 -2.67
CA PHE A 32 -13.51 -0.57 -2.12
C PHE A 32 -13.37 -0.66 -0.60
N HIS A 33 -12.13 -0.81 -0.11
CA HIS A 33 -11.83 -0.88 1.31
C HIS A 33 -12.36 0.35 2.07
N MET A 34 -12.08 1.56 1.57
CA MET A 34 -12.57 2.80 2.17
C MET A 34 -14.10 2.88 2.20
N ARG A 35 -14.78 2.40 1.15
CA ARG A 35 -16.25 2.36 1.07
C ARG A 35 -16.82 1.41 2.12
N CYS A 36 -16.25 0.21 2.27
CA CYS A 36 -16.63 -0.73 3.32
C CYS A 36 -16.44 -0.13 4.71
N LEU A 37 -15.28 0.48 4.98
CA LEU A 37 -15.00 1.08 6.29
C LEU A 37 -15.99 2.18 6.64
N ARG A 38 -16.32 3.07 5.70
CA ARG A 38 -17.31 4.12 5.92
C ARG A 38 -18.69 3.54 6.19
N LYS A 39 -19.12 2.55 5.38
CA LYS A 39 -20.43 1.90 5.55
C LYS A 39 -20.55 1.19 6.90
N ILE A 40 -19.54 0.43 7.31
CA ILE A 40 -19.52 -0.29 8.60
C ILE A 40 -19.53 0.68 9.78
N ARG A 41 -18.90 1.86 9.63
CA ARG A 41 -18.81 2.87 10.68
C ARG A 41 -19.94 3.91 10.63
N GLY A 42 -20.89 3.80 9.71
CA GLY A 42 -21.96 4.77 9.53
C GLY A 42 -21.48 6.17 9.15
N ILE A 43 -20.30 6.29 8.52
CA ILE A 43 -19.72 7.60 8.19
C ILE A 43 -20.35 8.11 6.90
N THR A 44 -21.06 9.23 6.99
CA THR A 44 -21.71 9.90 5.86
C THR A 44 -20.78 10.96 5.25
N TRP A 45 -21.28 11.67 4.25
CA TRP A 45 -20.55 12.79 3.65
C TRP A 45 -20.57 14.03 4.56
N GLU A 46 -21.60 14.17 5.40
CA GLU A 46 -21.81 15.31 6.32
C GLU A 46 -20.74 15.37 7.41
N ASP A 47 -20.25 14.20 7.84
CA ASP A 47 -19.22 14.11 8.89
C ASP A 47 -17.88 14.74 8.47
N LYS A 48 -17.66 15.00 7.17
CA LYS A 48 -16.42 15.56 6.59
C LYS A 48 -15.14 14.83 7.04
N VAL A 49 -15.25 13.53 7.37
CA VAL A 49 -14.13 12.72 7.87
C VAL A 49 -13.15 12.37 6.75
N THR A 50 -11.88 12.68 6.99
CA THR A 50 -10.79 12.38 6.05
C THR A 50 -10.48 10.88 5.98
N LYS A 51 -9.85 10.42 4.89
CA LYS A 51 -9.51 8.99 4.70
C LYS A 51 -8.60 8.45 5.82
N SER A 52 -7.67 9.26 6.32
CA SER A 52 -6.77 8.90 7.42
C SER A 52 -7.52 8.71 8.73
N GLN A 53 -8.47 9.59 9.04
CA GLN A 53 -9.31 9.45 10.22
C GLN A 53 -10.18 8.18 10.17
N VAL A 54 -10.71 7.81 9.00
CA VAL A 54 -11.46 6.55 8.85
C VAL A 54 -10.58 5.34 9.21
N LEU A 55 -9.34 5.31 8.70
CA LEU A 55 -8.39 4.22 8.96
C LEU A 55 -7.95 4.18 10.43
N SER A 56 -7.68 5.34 11.03
CA SER A 56 -7.35 5.47 12.46
C SER A 56 -8.49 4.97 13.35
N LYS A 57 -9.74 5.42 13.10
CA LYS A 57 -10.94 4.92 13.80
C LYS A 57 -11.15 3.41 13.59
N ALA A 58 -10.77 2.88 12.44
CA ALA A 58 -10.86 1.45 12.13
C ALA A 58 -9.71 0.62 12.74
N LYS A 59 -8.62 1.25 13.20
CA LYS A 59 -7.35 0.60 13.57
C LYS A 59 -6.86 -0.37 12.49
N LEU A 60 -6.98 0.06 11.23
CA LEU A 60 -6.62 -0.75 10.06
C LEU A 60 -5.61 -0.01 9.19
N PRO A 61 -4.59 -0.73 8.67
CA PRO A 61 -3.68 -0.16 7.68
C PRO A 61 -4.39 0.07 6.35
N THR A 62 -3.72 0.77 5.44
CA THR A 62 -4.19 0.91 4.06
C THR A 62 -4.11 -0.41 3.30
N ILE A 63 -4.90 -0.54 2.23
CA ILE A 63 -4.79 -1.70 1.32
C ILE A 63 -3.39 -1.81 0.73
N PHE A 64 -2.73 -0.69 0.44
CA PHE A 64 -1.37 -0.70 -0.08
C PHE A 64 -0.40 -1.37 0.89
N ALA A 65 -0.45 -1.01 2.18
CA ALA A 65 0.41 -1.65 3.19
C ALA A 65 0.05 -3.13 3.37
N MET A 66 -1.24 -3.48 3.40
CA MET A 66 -1.69 -4.87 3.49
C MET A 66 -1.25 -5.75 2.33
N LEU A 67 -1.21 -5.19 1.12
CA LEU A 67 -0.72 -5.88 -0.07
C LEU A 67 0.79 -6.05 0.00
N SER A 68 1.54 -4.96 0.23
CA SER A 68 3.01 -5.03 0.35
C SER A 68 3.44 -5.96 1.48
N GLU A 69 2.75 -5.99 2.62
CA GLU A 69 3.05 -6.90 3.74
C GLU A 69 2.91 -8.37 3.34
N ARG A 70 1.80 -8.75 2.71
CA ARG A 70 1.57 -10.12 2.24
C ARG A 70 2.64 -10.56 1.25
N ARG A 71 2.93 -9.70 0.29
CA ARG A 71 3.94 -9.94 -0.75
C ARG A 71 5.34 -10.10 -0.19
N LEU A 72 5.77 -9.18 0.67
CA LEU A 72 7.09 -9.27 1.29
C LEU A 72 7.19 -10.46 2.25
N ARG A 73 6.10 -10.81 2.96
CA ARG A 73 6.06 -12.03 3.78
C ARG A 73 6.25 -13.28 2.92
N TRP A 74 5.55 -13.34 1.79
CA TRP A 74 5.69 -14.44 0.83
C TRP A 74 7.09 -14.48 0.20
N LEU A 75 7.67 -13.31 -0.13
CA LEU A 75 9.04 -13.20 -0.65
C LEU A 75 10.07 -13.81 0.29
N GLY A 76 10.02 -13.47 1.59
CA GLY A 76 10.90 -14.08 2.58
C GLY A 76 10.70 -15.59 2.70
N GLN A 77 9.45 -16.06 2.61
CA GLN A 77 9.17 -17.50 2.60
C GLN A 77 9.78 -18.19 1.36
N VAL A 78 9.71 -17.57 0.18
CA VAL A 78 10.33 -18.09 -1.05
C VAL A 78 11.85 -18.08 -0.98
N TYR A 79 12.45 -17.06 -0.37
CA TYR A 79 13.89 -17.02 -0.13
C TYR A 79 14.36 -18.24 0.68
N LEU A 80 13.61 -18.61 1.70
CA LEU A 80 13.88 -19.78 2.56
C LEU A 80 13.54 -21.13 1.90
N MET A 81 12.86 -21.17 0.75
CA MET A 81 12.58 -22.44 0.06
C MET A 81 13.86 -23.09 -0.48
N GLY A 82 13.85 -24.42 -0.60
CA GLY A 82 14.90 -25.17 -1.29
C GLY A 82 15.06 -24.71 -2.75
N LYS A 83 16.29 -24.82 -3.29
CA LYS A 83 16.64 -24.33 -4.63
C LYS A 83 15.88 -25.01 -5.77
N SER A 84 15.32 -26.21 -5.56
CA SER A 84 14.56 -26.97 -6.57
C SER A 84 13.08 -26.60 -6.66
N ARG A 85 12.62 -25.59 -5.92
CA ARG A 85 11.21 -25.21 -5.86
C ARG A 85 10.88 -24.18 -6.95
N ILE A 86 9.86 -24.49 -7.75
CA ILE A 86 9.35 -23.63 -8.83
C ILE A 86 9.18 -22.15 -8.44
N PRO A 87 8.63 -21.77 -7.26
CA PRO A 87 8.52 -20.35 -6.89
C PRO A 87 9.86 -19.62 -6.76
N LYS A 88 10.90 -20.33 -6.30
CA LYS A 88 12.26 -19.80 -6.17
C LYS A 88 12.91 -19.67 -7.54
N ASP A 89 12.74 -20.69 -8.39
CA ASP A 89 13.20 -20.65 -9.78
C ASP A 89 12.52 -19.53 -10.56
N LEU A 90 11.21 -19.32 -10.37
CA LEU A 90 10.47 -18.23 -11.00
C LEU A 90 10.93 -16.84 -10.52
N LEU A 91 11.31 -16.72 -9.25
CA LEU A 91 11.78 -15.46 -8.66
C LEU A 91 13.16 -15.05 -9.21
N TYR A 92 14.08 -16.01 -9.32
CA TYR A 92 15.45 -15.77 -9.77
C TYR A 92 15.67 -16.03 -11.27
N GLY A 93 14.71 -16.67 -11.93
CA GLY A 93 14.74 -17.02 -13.34
C GLY A 93 14.90 -15.78 -14.22
N GLN A 94 16.01 -15.75 -14.95
CA GLN A 94 16.26 -14.79 -16.01
C GLN A 94 16.31 -15.56 -17.33
N LEU A 95 15.80 -14.95 -18.41
CA LEU A 95 15.95 -15.52 -19.74
C LEU A 95 17.41 -15.37 -20.16
N GLU A 96 18.09 -16.48 -20.47
CA GLU A 96 19.46 -16.46 -20.98
C GLU A 96 19.53 -15.85 -22.39
N HIS A 97 18.46 -15.98 -23.17
CA HIS A 97 18.36 -15.46 -24.53
C HIS A 97 17.06 -14.68 -24.74
N GLY A 98 17.16 -13.60 -25.52
CA GLY A 98 16.02 -12.76 -25.91
C GLY A 98 15.99 -11.39 -25.22
N SER A 99 15.77 -10.35 -26.02
CA SER A 99 15.53 -8.98 -25.54
C SER A 99 14.03 -8.74 -25.36
N ARG A 100 13.67 -7.88 -24.40
CA ARG A 100 12.28 -7.46 -24.24
C ARG A 100 11.86 -6.53 -25.37
N SER A 101 10.60 -6.64 -25.80
CA SER A 101 9.98 -5.68 -26.68
C SER A 101 10.11 -4.26 -26.10
N ARG A 102 10.50 -3.29 -26.93
CA ARG A 102 10.52 -1.88 -26.55
C ARG A 102 9.09 -1.38 -26.27
N GLY A 103 8.93 -0.44 -25.34
CA GLY A 103 7.64 0.15 -24.97
C GLY A 103 7.25 -0.12 -23.51
N ARG A 104 6.03 -0.62 -23.27
CA ARG A 104 5.50 -0.92 -21.92
C ARG A 104 5.32 -2.44 -21.69
N PRO A 105 6.40 -3.21 -21.52
CA PRO A 105 6.29 -4.61 -21.12
C PRO A 105 5.49 -4.81 -19.83
N HIS A 106 4.87 -5.98 -19.70
CA HIS A 106 4.24 -6.39 -18.45
C HIS A 106 5.26 -6.41 -17.30
N LEU A 107 4.78 -6.01 -16.11
CA LEU A 107 5.61 -5.97 -14.92
C LEU A 107 6.06 -7.39 -14.55
N ARG A 108 7.36 -7.58 -14.32
CA ARG A 108 7.87 -8.85 -13.77
C ARG A 108 7.57 -8.92 -12.29
N PHE A 109 7.51 -10.16 -11.83
CA PHE A 109 7.44 -10.49 -10.43
C PHE A 109 8.60 -9.91 -9.61
N ARG A 110 9.84 -9.95 -10.14
CA ARG A 110 11.00 -9.28 -9.51
C ARG A 110 10.85 -7.76 -9.38
N GLU A 111 10.36 -7.08 -10.42
CA GLU A 111 10.20 -5.61 -10.42
C GLU A 111 9.15 -5.15 -9.40
N PHE A 112 8.14 -6.00 -9.20
CA PHE A 112 7.10 -5.78 -8.21
C PHE A 112 7.63 -5.85 -6.78
N PHE A 113 8.47 -6.83 -6.45
CA PHE A 113 9.12 -6.89 -5.13
C PHE A 113 10.10 -5.75 -4.90
N LYS A 114 10.86 -5.33 -5.92
CA LYS A 114 11.73 -4.15 -5.80
C LYS A 114 10.93 -2.92 -5.37
N ARG A 115 9.72 -2.72 -5.93
CA ARG A 115 8.83 -1.62 -5.55
C ARG A 115 8.37 -1.72 -4.10
N ASP A 116 8.03 -2.92 -3.63
CA ASP A 116 7.60 -3.13 -2.24
C ASP A 116 8.76 -2.99 -1.25
N LEU A 117 9.94 -3.53 -1.56
CA LEU A 117 11.17 -3.38 -0.76
C LEU A 117 11.53 -1.89 -0.61
N HIS A 118 11.56 -1.17 -1.73
CA HIS A 118 11.78 0.27 -1.73
C HIS A 118 10.72 1.01 -0.90
N THR A 119 9.45 0.62 -1.01
CA THR A 119 8.37 1.23 -0.21
C THR A 119 8.58 0.96 1.27
N ALA A 120 9.08 -0.22 1.65
CA ALA A 120 9.36 -0.59 3.02
C ALA A 120 10.71 -0.09 3.54
N TYR A 121 11.47 0.70 2.77
CA TYR A 121 12.83 1.13 3.11
C TYR A 121 13.81 -0.03 3.36
N ILE A 122 13.58 -1.17 2.71
CA ILE A 122 14.47 -2.32 2.75
C ILE A 122 15.35 -2.27 1.51
N ASP A 123 16.66 -2.38 1.72
CA ASP A 123 17.61 -2.38 0.62
C ASP A 123 17.50 -3.65 -0.24
N ILE A 124 17.58 -3.46 -1.56
CA ILE A 124 17.34 -4.51 -2.56
C ILE A 124 18.51 -5.50 -2.63
N ASN A 125 19.70 -5.10 -2.18
CA ASN A 125 20.89 -5.95 -2.23
C ASN A 125 21.07 -6.79 -0.96
N SER A 126 20.67 -6.25 0.20
CA SER A 126 20.88 -6.88 1.51
C SER A 126 19.64 -7.58 2.10
N TRP A 127 18.45 -7.47 1.52
CA TRP A 127 17.23 -8.08 2.11
C TRP A 127 17.31 -9.59 2.33
N GLY A 128 18.16 -10.32 1.60
CA GLY A 128 18.35 -11.77 1.78
C GLY A 128 18.91 -12.14 3.16
N ASP A 129 19.80 -11.31 3.69
CA ASP A 129 20.39 -11.52 5.01
C ASP A 129 19.33 -11.40 6.11
N TRP A 130 18.44 -10.41 5.97
CA TRP A 130 17.28 -10.23 6.84
C TRP A 130 16.25 -11.35 6.66
N ALA A 131 16.05 -11.83 5.43
CA ALA A 131 15.09 -12.89 5.10
C ALA A 131 15.52 -14.28 5.61
N SER A 132 16.79 -14.47 5.93
CA SER A 132 17.34 -15.72 6.45
C SER A 132 16.75 -16.09 7.82
N GLU A 133 16.42 -15.08 8.63
CA GLU A 133 15.75 -15.26 9.91
C GLU A 133 14.30 -14.76 9.81
N ARG A 134 13.32 -15.64 10.07
CA ARG A 134 11.91 -15.35 9.84
C ARG A 134 11.40 -14.22 10.75
N SER A 135 11.89 -14.18 11.99
CA SER A 135 11.45 -13.19 12.98
C SER A 135 11.94 -11.79 12.63
N THR A 136 13.23 -11.65 12.30
CA THR A 136 13.85 -10.38 11.88
C THR A 136 13.24 -9.88 10.58
N TRP A 137 12.99 -10.76 9.61
CA TRP A 137 12.30 -10.40 8.37
C TRP A 137 10.91 -9.82 8.61
N ARG A 138 10.08 -10.52 9.39
CA ARG A 138 8.72 -10.07 9.70
C ARG A 138 8.71 -8.74 10.43
N PHE A 139 9.66 -8.54 11.34
CA PHE A 139 9.83 -7.28 12.05
C PHE A 139 10.23 -6.15 11.09
N ALA A 140 11.26 -6.35 10.26
CA ALA A 140 11.75 -5.36 9.30
C ALA A 140 10.67 -4.95 8.29
N VAL A 141 9.91 -5.92 7.75
CA VAL A 141 8.78 -5.64 6.85
C VAL A 141 7.72 -4.81 7.55
N LYS A 142 7.35 -5.18 8.79
CA LYS A 142 6.30 -4.48 9.53
C LYS A 142 6.72 -3.07 9.90
N SER A 143 7.93 -2.88 10.42
CA SER A 143 8.45 -1.56 10.80
C SER A 143 8.62 -0.65 9.59
N GLY A 144 9.17 -1.18 8.49
CA GLY A 144 9.34 -0.48 7.24
C GLY A 144 8.03 0.00 6.64
N LEU A 145 7.00 -0.86 6.62
CA LEU A 145 5.68 -0.49 6.13
C LEU A 145 4.95 0.51 7.03
N GLN A 146 5.10 0.39 8.36
CA GLN A 146 4.55 1.37 9.30
C GLN A 146 5.16 2.75 9.07
N ARG A 147 6.48 2.84 8.89
CA ARG A 147 7.17 4.08 8.52
C ARG A 147 6.64 4.63 7.20
N ALA A 148 6.53 3.80 6.17
CA ALA A 148 6.00 4.21 4.87
C ALA A 148 4.54 4.69 4.94
N GLU A 149 3.73 4.14 5.84
CA GLU A 149 2.37 4.65 6.10
C GLU A 149 2.38 5.99 6.81
N ALA A 150 3.25 6.17 7.82
CA ALA A 150 3.42 7.44 8.53
C ALA A 150 3.85 8.56 7.56
N ASP A 151 4.87 8.33 6.72
CA ASP A 151 5.34 9.30 5.74
C ASP A 151 4.26 9.66 4.72
N ARG A 152 3.45 8.66 4.31
CA ARG A 152 2.30 8.89 3.40
C ARG A 152 1.22 9.73 4.06
N LEU A 153 0.98 9.54 5.36
CA LEU A 153 0.04 10.32 6.13
C LEU A 153 0.52 11.76 6.28
N GLU A 154 1.77 11.95 6.69
CA GLU A 154 2.40 13.26 6.84
C GLU A 154 2.34 14.06 5.54
N LYS A 155 2.80 13.48 4.42
CA LYS A 155 2.73 14.09 3.09
C LYS A 155 1.31 14.52 2.71
N ARG A 156 0.27 13.79 3.15
CA ARG A 156 -1.14 14.17 2.91
C ARG A 156 -1.56 15.34 3.79
N VAL A 157 -1.20 15.32 5.07
CA VAL A 157 -1.50 16.41 6.02
C VAL A 157 -0.85 17.70 5.56
N SER A 158 0.44 17.68 5.19
CA SER A 158 1.15 18.87 4.69
C SER A 158 0.51 19.42 3.42
N LYS A 159 0.09 18.56 2.48
CA LYS A 159 -0.63 18.99 1.27
C LYS A 159 -1.98 19.63 1.61
N GLN A 160 -2.69 19.13 2.62
CA GLN A 160 -3.95 19.70 3.05
C GLN A 160 -3.77 21.06 3.73
N GLN A 161 -2.75 21.21 4.58
CA GLN A 161 -2.40 22.48 5.21
C GLN A 161 -2.07 23.54 4.16
N LYS A 162 -1.23 23.19 3.15
CA LYS A 162 -0.92 24.09 2.03
C LYS A 162 -2.17 24.54 1.28
N ARG A 163 -3.12 23.64 1.02
CA ARG A 163 -4.41 23.97 0.37
C ARG A 163 -5.30 24.88 1.22
N LYS A 164 -5.31 24.68 2.55
CA LYS A 164 -6.06 25.55 3.45
C LYS A 164 -5.44 26.95 3.51
N ALA A 165 -4.11 27.04 3.54
CA ALA A 165 -3.39 28.31 3.54
C ALA A 165 -3.53 29.07 2.22
N SER A 166 -3.71 28.38 1.08
CA SER A 166 -3.92 29.01 -0.23
C SER A 166 -5.35 29.47 -0.49
N ILE A 167 -6.32 29.07 0.34
CA ILE A 167 -7.69 29.57 0.25
C ILE A 167 -7.73 30.88 1.03
N SER A 168 -7.69 32.02 0.33
CA SER A 168 -7.97 33.31 0.95
C SER A 168 -9.38 33.31 1.54
N PRO A 169 -9.64 33.99 2.67
CA PRO A 169 -11.00 34.20 3.14
C PRO A 169 -11.80 34.89 2.02
N PRO A 170 -13.09 34.56 1.83
CA PRO A 170 -13.92 35.27 0.88
C PRO A 170 -13.84 36.76 1.23
N VAL A 171 -13.46 37.59 0.26
CA VAL A 171 -13.54 39.04 0.38
C VAL A 171 -15.00 39.36 0.60
N CYS A 172 -15.38 39.67 1.83
CA CYS A 172 -16.72 40.08 2.18
C CYS A 172 -16.89 41.50 1.62
N PHE A 173 -17.32 41.62 0.36
CA PHE A 173 -17.86 42.86 -0.14
C PHE A 173 -19.14 43.14 0.65
N HIS A 174 -19.00 43.86 1.76
CA HIS A 174 -20.11 44.48 2.44
C HIS A 174 -20.67 45.49 1.45
N LEU A 175 -21.71 45.10 0.71
CA LEU A 175 -22.50 46.01 -0.09
C LEU A 175 -23.13 47.00 0.89
N GLN A 176 -22.49 48.16 1.06
CA GLN A 176 -23.13 49.36 1.58
C GLN A 176 -24.21 49.77 0.58
N TYR A 177 -25.39 49.15 0.71
CA TYR A 177 -26.64 49.78 0.35
C TYR A 177 -27.30 50.17 1.66
N MET A 178 -27.25 51.46 2.01
CA MET A 178 -28.35 52.14 2.71
C MET A 178 -28.14 53.67 2.63
N HIS A 179 -29.08 54.27 1.89
CA HIS A 179 -29.60 55.65 1.90
C HIS A 179 -28.68 56.83 1.63
#